data_AF-A0A1F4V3R1-F1
#
_entry.id   AF-A0A1F4V3R1-F1
#
_cell.length_a   1.000
_cell.length_b   1.000
_cell.length_c   1.000
_cell.angle_alpha   90.00
_cell.angle_beta   90.00
_cell.angle_gamma   90.00
#
_symmetry.space_group_name_H-M   'P 1'
#
loop_
_entity.id
_entity.type
_entity.pdbx_description
1 polymer ?
#
loop_
_entity_poly.entity_id
_entity_poly.type
_entity_poly.pdbx_seq_one_letter_code
_entity_poly.pdbx_strand_id
1 'polypeptide(L)'
;MKENEKKNIGTVGGYVFFILIGVLGSLAMIILLYWSLQLNTTLANFINNTKSEPIYLWTYIILTVVAILLFGLNISLLVYRIKKYGFPNLRSQTSTGLGSLFGVAASACPVCGSLILSAIGITAGLAAFPLQGLELKAASVVFLALPVHLTFRDLKRTNCGDSSCPPPKDISFGSKAIFINIAALLTIIVLGKYGWEMIKTDPLIAGIYTRSETTFTSNNKTSKQTTSQSETPLYDEVVKQVLSESGFQSKIVLGNAVLKLVQNGVIDRKKFENLYESRGGLPEELRLVFDEPKDQPILLTRENANYYINLLWPIGLSNYMSTNKNSPVNGTSLFNFASTGGWNLGKEQNGGAYFNKFEIVPLT
;
A
#
# COMPACT_ATOMS: atom_id res chain seq x y z
N MET A 1 -8.89 -51.82 21.21
CA MET A 1 -8.21 -50.58 21.64
C MET A 1 -7.49 -49.87 20.49
N LYS A 2 -6.61 -50.54 19.72
CA LYS A 2 -5.88 -49.96 18.56
C LYS A 2 -6.76 -49.39 17.43
N GLU A 3 -7.97 -49.91 17.23
CA GLU A 3 -8.88 -49.47 16.16
C GLU A 3 -9.61 -48.16 16.49
N ASN A 4 -10.05 -47.99 17.74
CA ASN A 4 -10.60 -46.74 18.23
C ASN A 4 -9.53 -45.63 18.29
N GLU A 5 -8.29 -45.98 18.63
CA GLU A 5 -7.16 -45.05 18.66
C GLU A 5 -6.80 -44.54 17.26
N LYS A 6 -6.74 -45.42 16.25
CA LYS A 6 -6.56 -45.01 14.83
C LYS A 6 -7.69 -44.13 14.30
N LYS A 7 -8.94 -44.41 14.68
CA LYS A 7 -10.12 -43.63 14.26
C LYS A 7 -10.12 -42.22 14.87
N ASN A 8 -9.68 -42.09 16.12
CA ASN A 8 -9.55 -40.79 16.79
C ASN A 8 -8.42 -39.94 16.19
N ILE A 9 -7.25 -40.55 15.92
CA ILE A 9 -6.10 -39.88 15.31
C ILE A 9 -6.41 -39.38 13.89
N GLY A 10 -7.15 -40.15 13.08
CA GLY A 10 -7.57 -39.73 11.74
C GLY A 10 -8.57 -38.57 11.74
N THR A 11 -9.43 -38.50 12.75
CA THR A 11 -10.44 -37.43 12.89
C THR A 11 -9.80 -36.12 13.36
N VAL A 12 -8.90 -36.19 14.36
CA VAL A 12 -8.14 -35.03 14.87
C VAL A 12 -7.16 -34.51 13.81
N GLY A 13 -6.44 -35.39 13.11
CA GLY A 13 -5.51 -35.02 12.04
C GLY A 13 -6.18 -34.31 10.87
N GLY A 14 -7.46 -34.58 10.64
CA GLY A 14 -8.28 -33.90 9.64
C GLY A 14 -8.64 -32.46 10.02
N TYR A 15 -9.06 -32.21 11.26
CA TYR A 15 -9.34 -30.84 11.71
C TYR A 15 -8.07 -29.97 11.69
N VAL A 16 -6.94 -30.53 12.12
CA VAL A 16 -5.63 -29.84 12.09
C VAL A 16 -5.26 -29.44 10.65
N PHE A 17 -5.50 -30.31 9.67
CA PHE A 17 -5.22 -30.04 8.26
C PHE A 17 -5.98 -28.81 7.74
N PHE A 18 -7.29 -28.71 8.01
CA PHE A 18 -8.09 -27.58 7.56
C PHE A 18 -7.73 -26.27 8.26
N ILE A 19 -7.33 -26.33 9.53
CA ILE A 19 -6.84 -25.17 10.28
C ILE A 19 -5.52 -24.67 9.68
N LEU A 20 -4.56 -25.57 9.41
CA LEU A 20 -3.27 -25.21 8.83
C LEU A 20 -3.42 -24.54 7.46
N ILE A 21 -4.32 -25.05 6.61
CA ILE A 21 -4.62 -24.45 5.31
C ILE A 21 -5.21 -23.05 5.45
N GLY A 22 -6.12 -22.86 6.42
CA GLY A 22 -6.70 -21.54 6.69
C GLY A 22 -5.63 -20.54 7.15
N VAL A 23 -4.76 -20.94 8.09
CA VAL A 23 -3.64 -20.13 8.57
C VAL A 23 -2.67 -19.78 7.45
N LEU A 24 -2.34 -20.74 6.59
CA LEU A 24 -1.48 -20.52 5.43
C LEU A 24 -2.08 -19.48 4.47
N GLY A 25 -3.40 -19.58 4.20
CA GLY A 25 -4.12 -18.61 3.39
C GLY A 25 -4.09 -17.20 3.99
N SER A 26 -4.38 -17.07 5.29
CA SER A 26 -4.33 -15.79 6.00
C SER A 26 -2.93 -15.17 5.98
N LEU A 27 -1.89 -15.98 6.19
CA LEU A 27 -0.50 -15.52 6.24
C LEU A 27 0.00 -15.08 4.85
N ALA A 28 -0.37 -15.82 3.80
CA ALA A 28 -0.13 -15.39 2.42
C ALA A 28 -0.82 -14.05 2.11
N MET A 29 -2.06 -13.88 2.57
CA MET A 29 -2.82 -12.64 2.39
C MET A 29 -2.16 -11.46 3.11
N ILE A 30 -1.67 -11.64 4.34
CA ILE A 30 -0.93 -10.61 5.08
C ILE A 30 0.33 -10.19 4.31
N ILE A 31 1.11 -11.15 3.82
CA ILE A 31 2.34 -10.86 3.06
C ILE A 31 2.01 -10.08 1.79
N LEU A 32 0.98 -10.48 1.04
CA LEU A 32 0.55 -9.77 -0.16
C LEU A 32 0.08 -8.35 0.12
N LEU A 33 -0.70 -8.14 1.19
CA LEU A 33 -1.15 -6.81 1.61
C LEU A 33 0.02 -5.92 2.01
N TYR A 34 0.96 -6.46 2.78
CA TYR A 34 2.15 -5.74 3.20
C TYR A 34 3.07 -5.39 2.02
N TRP A 35 3.28 -6.34 1.10
CA TRP A 35 4.04 -6.10 -0.13
C TRP A 35 3.38 -5.01 -1.00
N SER A 36 2.07 -5.06 -1.17
CA SER A 36 1.35 -4.00 -1.90
C SER A 36 1.43 -2.64 -1.20
N LEU A 37 1.46 -2.61 0.13
CA LEU A 37 1.65 -1.36 0.87
C LEU A 37 3.00 -0.77 0.53
N GLN A 38 4.06 -1.59 0.55
CA GLN A 38 5.44 -1.21 0.29
C GLN A 38 5.66 -0.63 -1.11
N LEU A 39 4.82 -0.98 -2.10
CA LEU A 39 4.88 -0.39 -3.45
C LEU A 39 4.55 1.11 -3.46
N ASN A 40 3.75 1.58 -2.50
CA ASN A 40 3.26 2.96 -2.47
C ASN A 40 3.80 3.76 -1.27
N THR A 41 3.93 3.14 -0.09
CA THR A 41 4.34 3.82 1.15
C THR A 41 4.86 2.83 2.20
N THR A 42 5.51 3.33 3.26
CA THR A 42 5.90 2.51 4.42
C THR A 42 4.80 2.47 5.47
N LEU A 43 4.80 1.47 6.34
CA LEU A 43 3.82 1.40 7.44
C LEU A 43 3.97 2.62 8.36
N ALA A 44 5.21 3.06 8.59
CA ALA A 44 5.54 4.27 9.34
C ALA A 44 4.87 5.52 8.80
N ASN A 45 5.02 5.76 7.50
CA ASN A 45 4.47 6.95 6.86
C ASN A 45 2.94 6.90 6.83
N PHE A 46 2.36 5.72 6.59
CA PHE A 46 0.91 5.54 6.65
C PHE A 46 0.35 5.89 8.04
N ILE A 47 0.92 5.32 9.12
CA ILE A 47 0.45 5.58 10.48
C ILE A 47 0.67 7.03 10.88
N ASN A 48 1.85 7.59 10.60
CA ASN A 48 2.18 8.97 10.99
C ASN A 48 1.29 9.99 10.28
N ASN A 49 1.04 9.82 8.98
CA ASN A 49 0.21 10.73 8.20
C ASN A 49 -1.28 10.60 8.51
N THR A 50 -1.72 9.44 8.98
CA THR A 50 -3.14 9.15 9.27
C THR A 50 -3.47 9.32 10.77
N LYS A 51 -2.47 9.62 11.61
CA LYS A 51 -2.64 9.71 13.07
C LYS A 51 -3.65 10.79 13.50
N SER A 52 -3.83 11.84 12.70
CA SER A 52 -4.79 12.91 12.96
C SER A 52 -6.25 12.48 12.78
N GLU A 53 -6.51 11.36 12.11
CA GLU A 53 -7.85 10.83 11.81
C GLU A 53 -8.03 9.42 12.42
N PRO A 54 -8.20 9.31 13.75
CA PRO A 54 -8.15 8.03 14.45
C PRO A 54 -9.29 7.08 14.02
N ILE A 55 -10.48 7.60 13.72
CA ILE A 55 -11.64 6.79 13.31
C ILE A 55 -11.34 6.06 11.99
N TYR A 56 -10.72 6.76 11.03
CA TYR A 56 -10.35 6.17 9.76
C TYR A 56 -9.28 5.08 9.94
N LEU A 57 -8.23 5.37 10.71
CA LEU A 57 -7.14 4.42 10.98
C LEU A 57 -7.66 3.12 11.60
N TRP A 58 -8.48 3.22 12.65
CA TRP A 58 -9.03 2.04 13.33
C TRP A 58 -9.96 1.25 12.43
N THR A 59 -10.83 1.91 11.67
CA THR A 59 -11.74 1.24 10.74
C THR A 59 -10.95 0.51 9.64
N TYR A 60 -9.90 1.13 9.11
CA TYR A 60 -9.00 0.51 8.15
C TYR A 60 -8.33 -0.74 8.70
N ILE A 61 -7.80 -0.68 9.93
CA ILE A 61 -7.15 -1.83 10.59
C ILE A 61 -8.17 -2.96 10.80
N ILE A 62 -9.34 -2.65 11.36
CA ILE A 62 -10.40 -3.63 11.64
C ILE A 62 -10.84 -4.34 10.35
N LEU A 63 -11.16 -3.58 9.30
CA LEU A 63 -11.57 -4.15 8.00
C LEU A 63 -10.48 -5.03 7.40
N THR A 64 -9.21 -4.65 7.58
CA THR A 64 -8.07 -5.45 7.09
C THR A 64 -7.95 -6.77 7.84
N VAL A 65 -8.03 -6.74 9.18
CA VAL A 65 -8.00 -7.95 10.01
C VAL A 65 -9.17 -8.88 9.67
N VAL A 66 -10.39 -8.34 9.54
CA VAL A 66 -11.58 -9.11 9.15
C VAL A 66 -11.40 -9.74 7.77
N ALA A 67 -10.89 -9.00 6.78
CA ALA A 67 -10.65 -9.53 5.45
C ALA A 67 -9.63 -10.68 5.45
N ILE A 68 -8.53 -10.56 6.22
CA ILE A 68 -7.53 -11.63 6.36
C ILE A 68 -8.17 -12.91 6.93
N LEU A 69 -8.96 -12.78 8.01
CA LEU A 69 -9.62 -13.92 8.64
C LEU A 69 -10.64 -14.58 7.71
N LEU A 70 -11.45 -13.78 7.02
CA LEU A 70 -12.43 -14.29 6.04
C LEU A 70 -11.74 -14.97 4.86
N PHE A 71 -10.60 -14.46 4.41
CA PHE A 71 -9.82 -15.08 3.34
C PHE A 71 -9.35 -16.49 3.75
N GLY A 72 -8.72 -16.63 4.92
CA GLY A 72 -8.30 -17.93 5.43
C GLY A 72 -9.47 -18.91 5.61
N LEU A 73 -10.62 -18.42 6.10
CA LEU A 73 -11.84 -19.22 6.25
C LEU A 73 -12.40 -19.70 4.90
N ASN A 74 -12.42 -18.85 3.88
CA ASN A 74 -12.86 -19.21 2.53
C ASN A 74 -11.99 -20.35 1.95
N ILE A 75 -10.66 -20.24 2.07
CA ILE A 75 -9.74 -21.28 1.59
C ILE A 75 -9.97 -22.60 2.36
N SER A 76 -10.09 -22.54 3.68
CA SER A 76 -10.32 -23.73 4.52
C SER A 76 -11.63 -24.45 4.15
N LEU A 77 -12.74 -23.71 4.02
CA LEU A 77 -14.05 -24.25 3.66
C LEU A 77 -14.08 -24.81 2.23
N LEU A 78 -13.39 -24.15 1.30
CA LEU A 78 -13.28 -24.62 -0.08
C LEU A 78 -12.59 -25.98 -0.14
N VAL A 79 -11.44 -26.13 0.54
CA VAL A 79 -10.72 -27.41 0.58
C VAL A 79 -11.55 -28.49 1.28
N TYR A 80 -12.29 -28.15 2.34
CA TYR A 80 -13.21 -29.07 3.00
C TYR A 80 -14.30 -29.57 2.05
N ARG A 81 -14.96 -28.65 1.33
CA ARG A 81 -16.03 -28.99 0.38
C ARG A 81 -15.51 -29.88 -0.75
N ILE A 82 -14.37 -29.53 -1.36
CA ILE A 82 -13.77 -30.31 -2.45
C ILE A 82 -13.42 -31.73 -1.98
N LYS A 83 -12.85 -31.88 -0.78
CA LYS A 83 -12.51 -33.20 -0.24
C LYS A 83 -13.74 -34.05 0.10
N LYS A 84 -14.82 -33.43 0.60
CA LYS A 84 -16.01 -34.15 1.09
C LYS A 84 -17.05 -34.44 0.00
N TYR A 85 -17.26 -33.50 -0.92
CA TYR A 85 -18.34 -33.55 -1.93
C TYR A 85 -17.84 -33.45 -3.38
N GLY A 86 -16.53 -33.30 -3.61
CA GLY A 86 -15.95 -33.17 -4.94
C GLY A 86 -15.96 -31.74 -5.48
N PHE A 87 -15.39 -31.55 -6.67
CA PHE A 87 -15.40 -30.25 -7.35
C PHE A 87 -16.82 -29.88 -7.82
N PRO A 88 -17.21 -28.61 -7.74
CA PRO A 88 -18.49 -28.16 -8.26
C PRO A 88 -18.49 -28.29 -9.80
N ASN A 89 -19.40 -29.08 -10.35
CA ASN A 89 -19.60 -29.17 -11.81
C ASN A 89 -20.21 -27.86 -12.33
N LEU A 90 -19.51 -27.22 -13.27
CA LEU A 90 -19.81 -25.88 -13.79
C LEU A 90 -21.11 -25.81 -14.63
N ARG A 91 -21.67 -26.96 -15.03
CA ARG A 91 -22.64 -27.05 -16.13
C ARG A 91 -24.11 -27.17 -15.72
N SER A 92 -24.46 -27.41 -14.46
CA SER A 92 -25.86 -27.74 -14.13
C SER A 92 -26.50 -27.12 -12.90
N GLN A 93 -25.87 -26.17 -12.17
CA GLN A 93 -26.60 -25.47 -11.10
C GLN A 93 -26.25 -23.97 -10.99
N THR A 94 -27.14 -23.18 -11.58
CA THR A 94 -27.47 -21.79 -11.25
C THR A 94 -27.87 -21.69 -9.77
N SER A 95 -26.91 -21.39 -8.89
CA SER A 95 -27.09 -20.56 -7.67
C SER A 95 -25.89 -20.68 -6.70
N THR A 96 -25.12 -21.77 -6.71
CA THR A 96 -24.09 -22.01 -5.66
C THR A 96 -22.67 -22.26 -6.18
N GLY A 97 -22.49 -22.52 -7.48
CA GLY A 97 -21.17 -22.80 -8.09
C GLY A 97 -20.40 -21.55 -8.53
N LEU A 98 -21.11 -20.51 -8.96
CA LEU A 98 -20.50 -19.22 -9.34
C LEU A 98 -19.87 -18.51 -8.14
N GLY A 99 -20.43 -18.64 -6.94
CA GLY A 99 -19.94 -17.97 -5.74
C GLY A 99 -18.56 -18.44 -5.24
N SER A 100 -18.14 -19.68 -5.50
CA SER A 100 -16.84 -20.19 -5.04
C SER A 100 -15.68 -19.80 -5.93
N LEU A 101 -15.89 -19.67 -7.25
CA LEU A 101 -14.85 -19.21 -8.19
C LEU A 101 -14.81 -17.69 -8.28
N PHE A 102 -15.96 -17.00 -8.27
CA PHE A 102 -15.99 -15.57 -8.04
C PHE A 102 -15.49 -15.21 -6.65
N GLY A 103 -15.63 -16.07 -5.64
CA GLY A 103 -15.02 -15.88 -4.33
C GLY A 103 -13.49 -15.85 -4.39
N VAL A 104 -12.86 -16.72 -5.18
CA VAL A 104 -11.39 -16.74 -5.34
C VAL A 104 -10.90 -15.61 -6.26
N ALA A 105 -11.60 -15.33 -7.36
CA ALA A 105 -11.24 -14.21 -8.25
C ALA A 105 -11.53 -12.83 -7.62
N ALA A 106 -12.60 -12.68 -6.83
CA ALA A 106 -12.89 -11.48 -6.05
C ALA A 106 -12.07 -11.39 -4.77
N SER A 107 -11.55 -12.51 -4.22
CA SER A 107 -10.63 -12.49 -3.08
C SER A 107 -9.25 -11.90 -3.43
N ALA A 108 -8.92 -11.79 -4.72
CA ALA A 108 -7.76 -11.02 -5.19
C ALA A 108 -8.01 -9.48 -5.13
N CYS A 109 -9.26 -9.04 -4.93
CA CYS A 109 -9.68 -7.65 -5.10
C CYS A 109 -9.66 -6.70 -3.88
N PRO A 110 -8.98 -6.95 -2.73
CA PRO A 110 -8.69 -5.85 -1.80
C PRO A 110 -7.45 -5.05 -2.23
N VAL A 111 -6.56 -5.67 -3.02
CA VAL A 111 -5.28 -5.10 -3.47
C VAL A 111 -5.36 -4.59 -4.91
N CYS A 112 -6.17 -5.24 -5.74
CA CYS A 112 -6.44 -4.79 -7.10
C CYS A 112 -7.12 -3.42 -7.17
N GLY A 113 -7.76 -2.93 -6.10
CA GLY A 113 -8.37 -1.60 -6.12
C GLY A 113 -7.37 -0.48 -6.41
N SER A 114 -6.12 -0.58 -5.94
CA SER A 114 -5.07 0.41 -6.24
C SER A 114 -4.20 0.01 -7.43
N LEU A 115 -3.84 -1.28 -7.56
CA LEU A 115 -3.01 -1.77 -8.66
C LEU A 115 -3.77 -1.84 -10.00
N ILE A 116 -5.04 -2.24 -10.02
CA ILE A 116 -5.86 -2.21 -11.24
C ILE A 116 -6.19 -0.76 -11.58
N LEU A 117 -6.60 0.11 -10.64
CA LEU A 117 -6.82 1.54 -10.93
C LEU A 117 -5.56 2.24 -11.46
N SER A 118 -4.40 1.91 -10.89
CA SER A 118 -3.11 2.41 -11.36
C SER A 118 -2.75 1.85 -12.74
N ALA A 119 -3.02 0.57 -13.01
CA ALA A 119 -2.80 -0.06 -14.31
C ALA A 119 -3.75 0.42 -15.42
N ILE A 120 -4.98 0.84 -15.08
CA ILE A 120 -5.91 1.52 -16.02
C ILE A 120 -5.70 3.05 -16.06
N GLY A 121 -4.65 3.57 -15.41
CA GLY A 121 -4.30 5.00 -15.45
C GLY A 121 -5.26 5.93 -14.72
N ILE A 122 -6.20 5.40 -13.92
CA ILE A 122 -7.10 6.18 -13.08
C ILE A 122 -6.45 6.34 -11.70
N THR A 123 -5.30 7.01 -11.67
CA THR A 123 -4.58 7.36 -10.44
C THR A 123 -5.41 8.25 -9.49
N ALA A 124 -6.49 8.88 -9.97
CA ALA A 124 -7.41 9.69 -9.18
C ALA A 124 -8.63 8.95 -8.61
N GLY A 125 -8.83 7.67 -8.94
CA GLY A 125 -10.10 6.99 -8.63
C GLY A 125 -10.39 6.83 -7.13
N LEU A 126 -9.35 6.72 -6.30
CA LEU A 126 -9.47 6.68 -4.84
C LEU A 126 -9.83 8.03 -4.22
N ALA A 127 -9.50 9.14 -4.89
CA ALA A 127 -9.85 10.50 -4.47
C ALA A 127 -11.29 10.89 -4.85
N ALA A 128 -11.93 10.14 -5.77
CA ALA A 128 -13.33 10.33 -6.14
C ALA A 128 -14.31 9.74 -5.10
N PHE A 129 -13.85 8.80 -4.26
CA PHE A 129 -14.68 8.25 -3.19
C PHE A 129 -14.67 9.17 -1.96
N PRO A 130 -15.84 9.50 -1.39
CA PRO A 130 -15.94 10.40 -0.25
C PRO A 130 -15.22 9.88 1.01
N LEU A 131 -14.97 8.56 1.09
CA LEU A 131 -14.25 7.91 2.20
C LEU A 131 -12.84 7.40 1.83
N GLN A 132 -12.17 7.98 0.83
CA GLN A 132 -10.76 7.70 0.49
C GLN A 132 -10.43 6.20 0.30
N GLY A 133 -11.39 5.42 -0.20
CA GLY A 133 -11.25 3.96 -0.45
C GLY A 133 -11.73 3.04 0.67
N LEU A 134 -12.25 3.55 1.80
CA LEU A 134 -12.83 2.72 2.86
C LEU A 134 -14.07 1.93 2.39
N GLU A 135 -14.82 2.49 1.45
CA GLU A 135 -15.97 1.85 0.79
C GLU A 135 -15.58 0.59 0.03
N LEU A 136 -14.44 0.63 -0.68
CA LEU A 136 -13.92 -0.52 -1.42
C LEU A 136 -13.48 -1.64 -0.47
N LYS A 137 -12.91 -1.28 0.70
CA LYS A 137 -12.60 -2.25 1.76
C LYS A 137 -13.85 -2.88 2.36
N ALA A 138 -14.87 -2.08 2.64
CA ALA A 138 -16.15 -2.59 3.13
C ALA A 138 -16.80 -3.54 2.10
N ALA A 139 -16.83 -3.15 0.83
CA ALA A 139 -17.32 -4.00 -0.26
C ALA A 139 -16.55 -5.32 -0.35
N SER A 140 -15.21 -5.28 -0.23
CA SER A 140 -14.39 -6.49 -0.22
C SER A 140 -14.73 -7.44 0.93
N VAL A 141 -14.94 -6.92 2.15
CA VAL A 141 -15.37 -7.75 3.30
C VAL A 141 -16.72 -8.40 3.03
N VAL A 142 -17.68 -7.67 2.45
CA VAL A 142 -18.98 -8.23 2.04
C VAL A 142 -18.81 -9.33 1.00
N PHE A 143 -17.97 -9.12 -0.02
CA PHE A 143 -17.67 -10.12 -1.05
C PHE A 143 -16.95 -11.36 -0.50
N LEU A 144 -16.18 -11.24 0.58
CA LEU A 144 -15.56 -12.39 1.25
C LEU A 144 -16.51 -13.09 2.22
N ALA A 145 -17.45 -12.37 2.85
CA ALA A 145 -18.42 -12.93 3.79
C ALA A 145 -19.54 -13.70 3.08
N LEU A 146 -19.99 -13.23 1.91
CA LEU A 146 -21.09 -13.85 1.17
C LEU A 146 -20.80 -15.31 0.75
N PRO A 147 -19.66 -15.66 0.13
CA PRO A 147 -19.32 -17.03 -0.22
C PRO A 147 -19.20 -17.94 1.01
N VAL A 148 -18.69 -17.44 2.14
CA VAL A 148 -18.65 -18.18 3.41
C VAL A 148 -20.07 -18.53 3.85
N HIS A 149 -20.96 -17.54 3.89
CA HIS A 149 -22.35 -17.74 4.29
C HIS A 149 -23.08 -18.73 3.37
N LEU A 150 -22.92 -18.57 2.05
CA LEU A 150 -23.52 -19.47 1.05
C LEU A 150 -22.98 -20.90 1.18
N THR A 151 -21.68 -21.06 1.41
CA THR A 151 -21.04 -22.36 1.59
C THR A 151 -21.54 -23.04 2.87
N PHE A 152 -21.65 -22.32 3.99
CA PHE A 152 -22.25 -22.86 5.21
C PHE A 152 -23.70 -23.30 5.01
N ARG A 153 -24.50 -22.50 4.29
CA ARG A 153 -25.89 -22.84 3.98
C ARG A 153 -25.99 -24.09 3.10
N ASP A 154 -25.10 -24.22 2.11
CA ASP A 154 -25.01 -25.40 1.25
C ASP A 154 -24.57 -26.65 2.02
N LEU A 155 -23.60 -26.53 2.92
CA LEU A 155 -23.17 -27.61 3.82
C LEU A 155 -24.32 -28.07 4.73
N LYS A 156 -25.12 -27.14 5.26
CA LYS A 156 -26.30 -27.47 6.06
C LYS A 156 -27.37 -28.21 5.24
N ARG A 157 -27.56 -27.83 3.97
CA ARG A 157 -28.53 -28.45 3.05
C ARG A 157 -28.08 -29.82 2.51
N THR A 158 -26.78 -30.05 2.41
CA THR A 158 -26.22 -31.32 1.90
C THR A 158 -26.05 -32.37 2.99
N ASN A 159 -26.12 -31.98 4.27
CA ASN A 159 -26.03 -32.89 5.42
C ASN A 159 -27.39 -33.45 5.86
N CYS A 160 -28.39 -33.46 4.97
CA CYS A 160 -29.71 -34.04 5.24
C CYS A 160 -29.59 -35.57 5.06
N GLY A 161 -29.91 -36.35 6.10
CA GLY A 161 -29.77 -37.81 6.11
C GLY A 161 -30.76 -38.58 5.22
N ASP A 162 -31.29 -37.95 4.17
CA ASP A 162 -32.25 -38.54 3.23
C ASP A 162 -31.55 -39.09 1.98
N SER A 163 -32.19 -40.06 1.34
CA SER A 163 -31.76 -40.74 0.10
C SER A 163 -31.62 -39.83 -1.13
N SER A 164 -32.00 -38.55 -1.01
CA SER A 164 -31.88 -37.54 -2.07
C SER A 164 -30.57 -36.75 -2.03
N CYS A 165 -29.74 -36.94 -0.99
CA CYS A 165 -28.48 -36.21 -0.81
C CYS A 165 -27.27 -36.97 -1.37
N PRO A 166 -26.25 -36.26 -1.91
CA PRO A 166 -25.05 -36.90 -2.39
C PRO A 166 -24.35 -37.65 -1.24
N PRO A 167 -23.96 -38.92 -1.42
CA PRO A 167 -23.34 -39.68 -0.35
C PRO A 167 -22.02 -39.00 0.07
N PRO A 168 -21.83 -38.67 1.36
CA PRO A 168 -20.63 -38.01 1.82
C PRO A 168 -19.43 -38.94 1.63
N LYS A 169 -18.37 -38.46 0.98
CA LYS A 169 -17.13 -39.23 0.90
C LYS A 169 -16.46 -39.26 2.26
N ASP A 170 -16.07 -40.45 2.70
CA ASP A 170 -15.32 -40.68 3.91
C ASP A 170 -13.92 -40.04 3.81
N ILE A 171 -13.70 -39.02 4.64
CA ILE A 171 -12.43 -38.29 4.68
C ILE A 171 -11.46 -39.08 5.55
N SER A 172 -10.86 -40.16 5.02
CA SER A 172 -9.81 -40.87 5.72
C SER A 172 -8.45 -40.21 5.48
N PHE A 173 -7.97 -39.52 6.51
CA PHE A 173 -6.60 -39.02 6.57
C PHE A 173 -5.67 -40.19 6.95
N GLY A 174 -5.26 -40.98 5.95
CA GLY A 174 -4.28 -42.05 6.13
C GLY A 174 -2.91 -41.52 6.58
N SER A 175 -1.90 -42.39 6.71
CA SER A 175 -0.53 -42.03 7.14
C SER A 175 0.08 -40.83 6.38
N LYS A 176 -0.33 -40.61 5.12
CA LYS A 176 0.08 -39.45 4.29
C LYS A 176 -0.37 -38.09 4.83
N ALA A 177 -1.42 -38.03 5.65
CA ALA A 177 -1.93 -36.79 6.22
C ALA A 177 -0.95 -36.13 7.20
N ILE A 178 -0.21 -36.94 7.96
CA ILE A 178 0.80 -36.47 8.89
C ILE A 178 1.90 -35.72 8.14
N PHE A 179 2.39 -36.30 7.03
CA PHE A 179 3.38 -35.65 6.18
C PHE A 179 2.88 -34.34 5.56
N ILE A 180 1.62 -34.29 5.14
CA ILE A 180 1.02 -33.07 4.58
C ILE A 180 0.89 -31.98 5.65
N ASN A 181 0.48 -32.34 6.87
CA ASN A 181 0.40 -31.39 7.98
C ASN A 181 1.78 -30.84 8.37
N ILE A 182 2.79 -31.70 8.42
CA ILE A 182 4.18 -31.28 8.66
C ILE A 182 4.66 -30.34 7.55
N ALA A 183 4.41 -30.68 6.28
CA ALA A 183 4.77 -29.83 5.16
C ALA A 183 4.09 -28.45 5.23
N ALA A 184 2.79 -28.40 5.50
CA ALA A 184 2.05 -27.16 5.66
C ALA A 184 2.60 -26.30 6.82
N LEU A 185 2.92 -26.93 7.95
CA LEU A 185 3.54 -26.25 9.10
C LEU A 185 4.92 -25.67 8.74
N LEU A 186 5.75 -26.43 8.03
CA LEU A 186 7.04 -25.94 7.54
C LEU A 186 6.87 -24.76 6.57
N THR A 187 5.90 -24.82 5.66
CA THR A 187 5.59 -23.69 4.77
C THR A 187 5.17 -22.45 5.54
N ILE A 188 4.34 -22.59 6.57
CA ILE A 188 3.94 -21.48 7.47
C ILE A 188 5.17 -20.88 8.15
N ILE A 189 6.09 -21.70 8.66
CA ILE A 189 7.32 -21.24 9.31
C ILE A 189 8.22 -20.49 8.30
N VAL A 190 8.37 -21.01 7.08
CA VAL A 190 9.18 -20.37 6.03
C VAL A 190 8.59 -19.03 5.62
N LEU A 191 7.28 -18.97 5.36
CA LEU A 191 6.60 -17.72 5.01
C LEU A 191 6.59 -16.74 6.19
N GLY A 192 6.43 -17.23 7.41
CA GLY A 192 6.53 -16.42 8.62
C GLY A 192 7.92 -15.80 8.77
N LYS A 193 8.98 -16.56 8.51
CA LYS A 193 10.34 -16.05 8.47
C LYS A 193 10.52 -15.01 7.35
N TYR A 194 10.01 -15.27 6.15
CA TYR A 194 10.10 -14.32 5.05
C TYR A 194 9.35 -13.01 5.38
N GLY A 195 8.13 -13.11 5.90
CA GLY A 195 7.36 -11.95 6.36
C GLY A 195 8.07 -11.20 7.49
N TRP A 196 8.71 -11.91 8.42
CA TRP A 196 9.51 -11.30 9.48
C TRP A 196 10.71 -10.51 8.94
N GLU A 197 11.46 -11.08 8.00
CA GLU A 197 12.58 -10.42 7.34
C GLU A 197 12.16 -9.15 6.60
N MET A 198 10.92 -9.12 6.11
CA MET A 198 10.34 -7.98 5.39
C MET A 198 9.79 -6.90 6.34
N ILE A 199 9.29 -7.29 7.51
CA ILE A 199 8.68 -6.40 8.51
C ILE A 199 9.76 -5.73 9.37
N LYS A 200 10.86 -6.43 9.69
CA LYS A 200 11.94 -5.89 10.54
C LYS A 200 12.67 -4.69 9.91
N THR A 201 12.61 -4.54 8.60
CA THR A 201 13.18 -3.41 7.86
C THR A 201 12.25 -2.19 7.85
N ASP A 202 11.01 -2.30 8.35
CA ASP A 202 10.10 -1.17 8.45
C ASP A 202 10.57 -0.17 9.54
N PRO A 203 10.59 1.15 9.24
CA PRO A 203 11.05 2.16 10.18
C PRO A 203 10.31 2.18 11.53
N LEU A 204 9.04 1.73 11.61
CA LEU A 204 8.31 1.63 12.88
C LEU A 204 8.89 0.58 13.82
N ILE A 205 9.29 -0.56 13.26
CA ILE A 205 9.69 -1.74 14.03
C ILE A 205 11.18 -1.70 14.29
N ALA A 206 11.97 -1.19 13.34
CA ALA A 206 13.37 -0.88 13.53
C ALA A 206 13.59 0.01 14.78
N GLY A 207 12.77 1.05 14.97
CA GLY A 207 12.84 1.93 16.14
C GLY A 207 12.47 1.28 17.49
N ILE A 208 11.77 0.13 17.48
CA ILE A 208 11.44 -0.65 18.68
C ILE A 208 12.58 -1.62 19.02
N TYR A 209 13.26 -2.18 18.02
CA TYR A 209 14.36 -3.12 18.21
C TYR A 209 15.73 -2.47 18.47
N THR A 210 15.95 -1.22 18.03
CA THR A 210 17.21 -0.49 18.25
C THR A 210 17.19 0.45 19.46
N ARG A 211 16.27 0.27 20.42
CA ARG A 211 16.23 1.03 21.68
C ARG A 211 17.10 0.41 22.80
N SER A 212 18.17 -0.28 22.45
CA SER A 212 19.20 -0.73 23.40
C SER A 212 20.57 -0.64 22.74
N GLU A 213 21.03 0.57 22.47
CA GLU A 213 22.43 1.00 22.62
C GLU A 213 22.56 2.44 22.12
N THR A 214 22.33 3.39 23.02
CA THR A 214 22.96 4.69 22.91
C THR A 214 24.46 4.53 23.13
N THR A 215 25.22 4.44 22.04
CA THR A 215 26.51 5.11 21.91
C THR A 215 26.68 5.46 20.44
N PHE A 216 26.40 6.72 20.09
CA PHE A 216 26.74 7.27 18.78
C PHE A 216 28.26 7.43 18.72
N THR A 217 28.98 6.34 18.44
CA THR A 217 30.33 6.39 17.89
C THR A 217 30.22 6.32 16.38
N SER A 218 30.38 7.49 15.77
CA SER A 218 30.54 7.70 14.34
C SER A 218 31.75 6.90 13.83
N ASN A 219 31.51 5.69 13.33
CA ASN A 219 32.41 5.01 12.43
C ASN A 219 31.78 4.96 11.05
N ASN A 220 32.24 5.90 10.23
CA ASN A 220 32.01 6.00 8.80
C ASN A 220 32.35 4.68 8.10
N LYS A 221 31.31 3.88 7.83
CA LYS A 221 31.26 3.05 6.63
C LYS A 221 30.04 3.47 5.84
N THR A 222 30.30 4.47 5.01
CA THR A 222 29.62 4.86 3.78
C THR A 222 28.72 3.75 3.21
N SER A 223 27.46 3.72 3.62
CA SER A 223 26.40 3.23 2.75
C SER A 223 26.14 4.35 1.75
N LYS A 224 26.91 4.32 0.65
CA LYS A 224 26.41 4.84 -0.63
C LYS A 224 25.15 4.03 -0.90
N GLN A 225 24.00 4.56 -0.51
CA GLN A 225 22.73 4.10 -1.05
C GLN A 225 22.64 4.70 -2.46
N THR A 226 23.49 4.18 -3.34
CA THR A 226 23.27 4.21 -4.77
C THR A 226 21.91 3.58 -4.99
N THR A 227 21.07 4.29 -5.73
CA THR A 227 19.92 3.75 -6.43
C THR A 227 20.39 2.56 -7.26
N SER A 228 20.46 1.36 -6.68
CA SER A 228 20.48 0.12 -7.46
C SER A 228 19.05 -0.11 -7.93
N GLN A 229 18.67 0.70 -8.92
CA GLN A 229 17.88 0.18 -10.02
C GLN A 229 18.66 -1.02 -10.55
N SER A 230 17.98 -2.13 -10.73
CA SER A 230 18.48 -3.29 -11.47
C SER A 230 19.37 -2.82 -12.62
N GLU A 231 20.68 -3.10 -12.55
CA GLU A 231 21.65 -2.93 -13.63
C GLU A 231 21.15 -3.75 -14.82
N THR A 232 20.30 -3.13 -15.61
CA THR A 232 19.82 -3.65 -16.88
C THR A 232 20.48 -2.73 -17.89
N PRO A 233 21.39 -3.23 -18.75
CA PRO A 233 22.11 -2.39 -19.73
C PRO A 233 21.17 -1.48 -20.55
N LEU A 234 19.94 -1.96 -20.79
CA LEU A 234 18.88 -1.24 -21.47
C LEU A 234 18.40 0.02 -20.72
N TYR A 235 18.34 0.00 -19.39
CA TYR A 235 17.88 1.14 -18.62
C TYR A 235 18.88 2.30 -18.72
N ASP A 236 20.18 2.01 -18.56
CA ASP A 236 21.22 3.04 -18.63
C ASP A 236 21.38 3.59 -20.06
N GLU A 237 21.21 2.76 -21.08
CA GLU A 237 21.19 3.16 -22.48
C GLU A 237 20.03 4.13 -22.78
N VAL A 238 18.80 3.77 -22.38
CA VAL A 238 17.62 4.61 -22.58
C VAL A 238 17.72 5.92 -21.78
N VAL A 239 18.22 5.86 -20.54
CA VAL A 239 18.44 7.05 -19.73
C VAL A 239 19.44 8.00 -20.38
N LYS A 240 20.55 7.50 -20.94
CA LYS A 240 21.53 8.32 -21.67
C LYS A 240 20.96 8.93 -22.95
N GLN A 241 20.01 8.26 -23.60
CA GLN A 241 19.35 8.79 -24.79
C GLN A 241 18.40 9.96 -24.46
N VAL A 242 17.75 9.93 -23.30
CA VAL A 242 16.73 10.91 -22.91
C VAL A 242 17.30 12.04 -22.04
N LEU A 243 18.26 11.75 -21.18
CA LEU A 243 18.85 12.68 -20.23
C LEU A 243 20.34 12.87 -20.55
N SER A 244 20.71 14.09 -20.96
CA SER A 244 22.10 14.47 -21.15
C SER A 244 22.87 14.42 -19.83
N GLU A 245 24.12 13.92 -19.88
CA GLU A 245 25.00 13.88 -18.70
C GLU A 245 25.32 15.28 -18.17
N SER A 246 25.34 16.31 -19.03
CA SER A 246 25.55 17.70 -18.65
C SER A 246 24.30 18.39 -18.05
N GLY A 247 23.17 17.69 -17.98
CA GLY A 247 21.88 18.29 -17.65
C GLY A 247 21.30 19.16 -18.78
N PHE A 248 20.19 19.81 -18.48
CA PHE A 248 19.42 20.65 -19.40
C PHE A 248 19.44 22.11 -18.94
N GLN A 249 20.07 22.98 -19.73
CA GLN A 249 20.05 24.41 -19.50
C GLN A 249 18.69 24.97 -19.88
N SER A 250 17.89 25.36 -18.87
CA SER A 250 16.56 25.88 -19.11
C SER A 250 16.59 27.37 -19.48
N LYS A 251 15.44 27.89 -19.91
CA LYS A 251 15.17 29.34 -20.03
C LYS A 251 14.48 29.92 -18.79
N ILE A 252 14.27 29.11 -17.75
CA ILE A 252 13.48 29.47 -16.58
C ILE A 252 14.36 30.25 -15.61
N VAL A 253 13.89 31.43 -15.23
CA VAL A 253 14.53 32.32 -14.27
C VAL A 253 13.63 32.45 -13.06
N LEU A 254 14.17 32.24 -11.85
CA LEU A 254 13.37 32.31 -10.61
C LEU A 254 13.08 33.75 -10.20
N GLY A 255 13.96 34.70 -10.54
CA GLY A 255 13.82 36.12 -10.18
C GLY A 255 13.56 36.29 -8.69
N ASN A 256 12.52 37.04 -8.34
CA ASN A 256 12.08 37.25 -6.96
C ASN A 256 10.96 36.29 -6.49
N ALA A 257 10.65 35.23 -7.24
CA ALA A 257 9.53 34.34 -6.93
C ALA A 257 9.70 33.67 -5.57
N VAL A 258 10.88 33.10 -5.29
CA VAL A 258 11.15 32.40 -4.02
C VAL A 258 11.09 33.36 -2.83
N LEU A 259 11.60 34.59 -2.98
CA LEU A 259 11.48 35.63 -1.97
C LEU A 259 10.02 35.90 -1.60
N LYS A 260 9.16 36.08 -2.60
CA LYS A 260 7.72 36.29 -2.38
C LYS A 260 7.08 35.09 -1.68
N LEU A 261 7.47 33.86 -2.00
CA LEU A 261 6.95 32.66 -1.33
C LEU A 261 7.32 32.63 0.15
N VAL A 262 8.56 33.00 0.51
CA VAL A 262 9.00 33.09 1.91
C VAL A 262 8.28 34.21 2.64
N GLN A 263 8.16 35.39 2.01
CA GLN A 263 7.48 36.56 2.58
C GLN A 263 6.01 36.25 2.89
N ASN A 264 5.31 35.57 1.97
CA ASN A 264 3.91 35.15 2.16
C ASN A 264 3.76 33.88 3.00
N GLY A 265 4.86 33.34 3.53
CA GLY A 265 4.86 32.16 4.38
C GLY A 265 4.56 30.84 3.67
N VAL A 266 4.42 30.84 2.34
CA VAL A 266 4.20 29.63 1.53
C VAL A 266 5.38 28.68 1.67
N ILE A 267 6.60 29.22 1.81
CA ILE A 267 7.79 28.49 2.23
C ILE A 267 8.23 29.00 3.60
N ASP A 268 8.40 28.08 4.55
CA ASP A 268 9.15 28.28 5.77
C ASP A 268 10.59 27.82 5.54
N ARG A 269 11.55 28.75 5.57
CA ARG A 269 12.97 28.49 5.29
C ARG A 269 13.53 27.35 6.14
N LYS A 270 13.22 27.34 7.43
CA LYS A 270 13.76 26.35 8.36
C LYS A 270 13.21 24.97 8.07
N LYS A 271 11.89 24.86 7.81
CA LYS A 271 11.29 23.58 7.38
C LYS A 271 11.89 23.09 6.07
N PHE A 272 12.13 23.99 5.12
CA PHE A 272 12.70 23.66 3.82
C PHE A 272 14.17 23.21 3.92
N GLU A 273 15.01 23.90 4.69
CA GLU A 273 16.41 23.51 4.93
C GLU A 273 16.49 22.16 5.66
N ASN A 274 15.67 21.95 6.69
CA ASN A 274 15.61 20.70 7.44
C ASN A 274 15.24 19.48 6.57
N LEU A 275 14.49 19.68 5.47
CA LEU A 275 14.15 18.60 4.53
C LEU A 275 15.39 17.94 3.92
N TYR A 276 16.49 18.69 3.77
CA TYR A 276 17.70 18.24 3.09
C TYR A 276 18.89 18.06 4.03
N GLU A 277 18.76 18.34 5.33
CA GLU A 277 19.85 18.24 6.31
C GLU A 277 20.53 16.86 6.29
N SER A 278 19.73 15.79 6.25
CA SER A 278 20.23 14.40 6.17
C SER A 278 20.94 14.05 4.85
N ARG A 279 20.80 14.88 3.81
CA ARG A 279 21.35 14.68 2.46
C ARG A 279 22.55 15.58 2.15
N GLY A 280 23.16 16.16 3.19
CA GLY A 280 24.27 17.12 3.04
C GLY A 280 23.82 18.58 2.94
N GLY A 281 22.54 18.86 3.19
CA GLY A 281 21.99 20.21 3.18
C GLY A 281 21.62 20.72 1.79
N LEU A 282 21.15 21.96 1.75
CA LEU A 282 20.92 22.67 0.49
C LEU A 282 22.25 23.20 -0.06
N PRO A 283 22.51 23.03 -1.37
CA PRO A 283 23.62 23.70 -2.04
C PRO A 283 23.57 25.21 -1.81
N GLU A 284 24.73 25.84 -1.67
CA GLU A 284 24.80 27.27 -1.33
C GLU A 284 24.06 28.15 -2.36
N GLU A 285 24.15 27.81 -3.64
CA GLU A 285 23.41 28.49 -4.72
C GLU A 285 21.88 28.53 -4.46
N LEU A 286 21.31 27.41 -3.98
CA LEU A 286 19.90 27.29 -3.65
C LEU A 286 19.58 27.87 -2.28
N ARG A 287 20.55 27.99 -1.38
CA ARG A 287 20.34 28.69 -0.11
C ARG A 287 20.15 30.20 -0.35
N LEU A 288 20.88 30.75 -1.32
CA LEU A 288 20.81 32.16 -1.70
C LEU A 288 19.48 32.55 -2.38
N VAL A 289 18.73 31.61 -3.00
CA VAL A 289 17.42 31.93 -3.60
C VAL A 289 16.40 32.43 -2.56
N PHE A 290 16.63 32.16 -1.27
CA PHE A 290 15.77 32.62 -0.18
C PHE A 290 16.11 34.03 0.31
N ASP A 291 17.26 34.57 -0.06
CA ASP A 291 17.79 35.84 0.46
C ASP A 291 17.85 36.93 -0.62
N GLU A 292 18.05 36.56 -1.89
CA GLU A 292 18.18 37.49 -3.00
C GLU A 292 17.52 37.01 -4.31
N PRO A 293 17.11 37.92 -5.21
CA PRO A 293 16.59 37.54 -6.52
C PRO A 293 17.64 36.79 -7.34
N LYS A 294 17.22 35.79 -8.10
CA LYS A 294 18.11 35.03 -9.00
C LYS A 294 17.66 35.13 -10.45
N ASP A 295 18.36 35.97 -11.20
CA ASP A 295 18.06 36.26 -12.61
C ASP A 295 18.78 35.33 -13.61
N GLN A 296 19.54 34.36 -13.11
CA GLN A 296 20.22 33.38 -13.95
C GLN A 296 19.28 32.21 -14.28
N PRO A 297 19.29 31.71 -15.54
CA PRO A 297 18.48 30.56 -15.90
C PRO A 297 18.93 29.29 -15.17
N ILE A 298 17.97 28.51 -14.66
CA ILE A 298 18.27 27.30 -13.89
C ILE A 298 18.85 26.20 -14.80
N LEU A 299 19.95 25.58 -14.35
CA LEU A 299 20.48 24.35 -14.93
C LEU A 299 19.82 23.16 -14.24
N LEU A 300 19.07 22.35 -14.99
CA LEU A 300 18.38 21.17 -14.46
C LEU A 300 19.27 19.94 -14.64
N THR A 301 19.66 19.32 -13.54
CA THR A 301 20.47 18.10 -13.52
C THR A 301 19.78 17.00 -12.73
N ARG A 302 20.28 15.77 -12.83
CA ARG A 302 19.73 14.64 -12.07
C ARG A 302 19.89 14.84 -10.56
N GLU A 303 20.98 15.47 -10.16
CA GLU A 303 21.36 15.72 -8.77
C GLU A 303 20.47 16.78 -8.12
N ASN A 304 20.06 17.80 -8.90
CA ASN A 304 19.32 18.93 -8.36
C ASN A 304 17.79 18.87 -8.58
N ALA A 305 17.30 17.88 -9.33
CA ALA A 305 15.88 17.71 -9.64
C ALA A 305 14.98 17.75 -8.40
N ASN A 306 15.40 17.10 -7.31
CA ASN A 306 14.65 17.05 -6.06
C ASN A 306 14.58 18.39 -5.31
N TYR A 307 15.52 19.31 -5.55
CA TYR A 307 15.42 20.67 -4.98
C TYR A 307 14.46 21.51 -5.78
N TYR A 308 14.60 21.49 -7.11
CA TYR A 308 13.77 22.29 -8.00
C TYR A 308 12.30 21.87 -7.97
N ILE A 309 11.98 20.57 -7.86
CA ILE A 309 10.58 20.15 -7.70
C ILE A 309 9.93 20.78 -6.46
N ASN A 310 10.64 20.81 -5.33
CA ASN A 310 10.12 21.38 -4.09
C ASN A 310 10.14 22.91 -4.08
N LEU A 311 11.01 23.56 -4.86
CA LEU A 311 11.00 25.01 -5.06
C LEU A 311 9.87 25.46 -6.00
N LEU A 312 9.61 24.71 -7.07
CA LEU A 312 8.65 25.08 -8.11
C LEU A 312 7.20 24.72 -7.75
N TRP A 313 6.98 23.67 -6.96
CA TRP A 313 5.64 23.31 -6.47
C TRP A 313 4.91 24.49 -5.79
N PRO A 314 5.45 25.15 -4.75
CA PRO A 314 4.74 26.22 -4.07
C PRO A 314 4.44 27.42 -4.98
N ILE A 315 5.20 27.61 -6.07
CA ILE A 315 4.86 28.58 -7.12
C ILE A 315 3.53 28.18 -7.76
N GLY A 316 3.41 26.96 -8.29
CA GLY A 316 2.18 26.50 -8.94
C GLY A 316 0.97 26.42 -7.99
N LEU A 317 1.21 26.08 -6.72
CA LEU A 317 0.18 26.05 -5.69
C LEU A 317 -0.39 27.44 -5.39
N SER A 318 0.48 28.40 -5.16
CA SER A 318 0.10 29.67 -4.54
C SER A 318 -0.09 30.83 -5.51
N ASN A 319 0.47 30.72 -6.73
CA ASN A 319 0.38 31.77 -7.72
C ASN A 319 -1.06 31.96 -8.20
N TYR A 320 -1.48 33.22 -8.24
CA TYR A 320 -2.82 33.59 -8.67
C TYR A 320 -2.99 33.42 -10.18
N MET A 321 -4.09 32.76 -10.56
CA MET A 321 -4.61 32.65 -11.92
C MET A 321 -6.13 32.82 -11.87
N SER A 322 -6.66 33.62 -12.80
CA SER A 322 -8.11 33.86 -12.90
C SER A 322 -8.89 32.56 -13.18
N THR A 323 -8.32 31.64 -13.96
CA THR A 323 -8.90 30.33 -14.29
C THR A 323 -9.08 29.42 -13.07
N ASN A 324 -8.19 29.52 -12.09
CA ASN A 324 -8.25 28.72 -10.86
C ASN A 324 -9.43 29.08 -9.95
N LYS A 325 -10.02 30.29 -10.11
CA LYS A 325 -11.19 30.70 -9.34
C LYS A 325 -12.36 29.72 -9.51
N ASN A 326 -12.55 29.23 -10.74
CA ASN A 326 -13.62 28.30 -11.12
C ASN A 326 -13.12 26.84 -11.23
N SER A 327 -11.86 26.57 -10.83
CA SER A 327 -11.30 25.22 -10.91
C SER A 327 -12.02 24.29 -9.92
N PRO A 328 -12.30 23.02 -10.29
CA PRO A 328 -12.80 22.01 -9.35
C PRO A 328 -11.89 21.79 -8.13
N VAL A 329 -10.59 22.13 -8.26
CA VAL A 329 -9.63 22.09 -7.13
C VAL A 329 -10.00 23.11 -6.05
N ASN A 330 -10.56 24.26 -6.45
CA ASN A 330 -11.02 25.33 -5.56
C ASN A 330 -12.39 25.05 -4.93
N GLY A 331 -12.66 23.78 -4.61
CA GLY A 331 -13.93 23.30 -4.07
C GLY A 331 -13.81 22.83 -2.63
N THR A 332 -14.80 22.07 -2.16
CA THR A 332 -14.84 21.50 -0.80
C THR A 332 -13.66 20.59 -0.48
N SER A 333 -13.07 19.97 -1.51
CA SER A 333 -11.90 19.08 -1.37
C SER A 333 -10.56 19.80 -1.48
N LEU A 334 -10.53 21.14 -1.46
CA LEU A 334 -9.31 21.95 -1.63
C LEU A 334 -8.17 21.48 -0.73
N PHE A 335 -8.46 21.04 0.49
CA PHE A 335 -7.47 20.60 1.47
C PHE A 335 -7.04 19.14 1.34
N ASN A 336 -7.66 18.39 0.42
CA ASN A 336 -7.48 16.94 0.30
C ASN A 336 -6.68 16.53 -0.94
N PHE A 337 -6.43 17.45 -1.89
CA PHE A 337 -5.61 17.12 -3.05
C PHE A 337 -4.13 17.07 -2.68
N ALA A 338 -3.41 16.14 -3.30
CA ALA A 338 -1.96 16.04 -3.14
C ALA A 338 -1.28 17.38 -3.49
N SER A 339 -1.68 18.02 -4.60
CA SER A 339 -1.11 19.28 -5.09
C SER A 339 -1.32 20.49 -4.17
N THR A 340 -2.29 20.44 -3.25
CA THR A 340 -2.63 21.53 -2.33
C THR A 340 -2.40 21.11 -0.87
N GLY A 341 -3.24 20.22 -0.34
CA GLY A 341 -3.16 19.73 1.03
C GLY A 341 -1.86 18.99 1.37
N GLY A 342 -1.20 18.38 0.38
CA GLY A 342 0.07 17.68 0.57
C GLY A 342 1.26 18.60 0.87
N TRP A 343 1.15 19.90 0.64
CA TRP A 343 2.23 20.84 0.93
C TRP A 343 2.26 21.24 2.40
N ASN A 344 3.34 20.90 3.12
CA ASN A 344 3.49 21.14 4.57
C ASN A 344 4.76 21.93 4.94
N LEU A 345 5.49 22.42 3.93
CA LEU A 345 6.73 23.19 4.11
C LEU A 345 6.50 24.70 4.26
N GLY A 346 5.23 25.15 4.31
CA GLY A 346 4.85 26.52 4.63
C GLY A 346 4.64 26.76 6.13
N LYS A 347 4.23 27.99 6.50
CA LYS A 347 3.90 28.37 7.88
C LYS A 347 2.56 27.81 8.36
N GLU A 348 1.60 27.69 7.45
CA GLU A 348 0.27 27.11 7.69
C GLU A 348 0.36 25.59 7.84
N GLN A 349 -0.70 24.97 8.36
CA GLN A 349 -0.75 23.52 8.58
C GLN A 349 -0.68 22.73 7.26
N ASN A 350 -1.26 23.25 6.18
CA ASN A 350 -1.25 22.64 4.86
C ASN A 350 -1.32 23.70 3.74
N GLY A 351 -1.02 23.28 2.51
CA GLY A 351 -0.94 24.18 1.37
C GLY A 351 -2.27 24.62 0.78
N GLY A 352 -3.39 24.00 1.14
CA GLY A 352 -4.71 24.49 0.75
C GLY A 352 -4.94 25.93 1.21
N ALA A 353 -4.30 26.33 2.31
CA ALA A 353 -4.32 27.71 2.81
C ALA A 353 -3.64 28.73 1.87
N TYR A 354 -2.84 28.30 0.91
CA TYR A 354 -2.14 29.18 -0.03
C TYR A 354 -2.71 29.14 -1.45
N PHE A 355 -3.64 28.24 -1.74
CA PHE A 355 -4.07 27.96 -3.10
C PHE A 355 -4.58 29.22 -3.81
N ASN A 356 -3.95 29.54 -4.95
CA ASN A 356 -4.38 30.60 -5.85
C ASN A 356 -4.55 31.99 -5.20
N LYS A 357 -3.61 32.40 -4.32
CA LYS A 357 -3.75 33.63 -3.51
C LYS A 357 -2.83 34.79 -3.88
N PHE A 358 -1.63 34.51 -4.37
CA PHE A 358 -0.57 35.53 -4.43
C PHE A 358 -0.08 35.75 -5.86
N GLU A 359 0.25 36.98 -6.21
CA GLU A 359 0.90 37.31 -7.48
C GLU A 359 2.42 37.10 -7.37
N ILE A 360 2.82 35.83 -7.34
CA ILE A 360 4.22 35.41 -7.25
C ILE A 360 4.91 35.70 -8.58
N VAL A 361 4.40 35.11 -9.66
CA VAL A 361 4.88 35.28 -11.03
C VAL A 361 3.75 35.87 -11.87
N PRO A 362 3.96 37.00 -12.56
CA PRO A 362 2.96 37.56 -13.45
C PRO A 362 2.74 36.60 -14.63
N LEU A 363 1.48 36.22 -14.85
CA LEU A 363 1.07 35.38 -15.98
C LEU A 363 0.27 36.28 -16.93
N THR A 364 0.82 36.50 -18.13
CA THR A 364 0.20 37.31 -19.20
C THR A 364 -0.76 36.49 -20.03
#